data_AF-A0A537MX49-F1
#
_entry.id   AF-A0A537MX49-F1
#
_cell.length_a   1.000
_cell.length_b   1.000
_cell.length_c   1.000
_cell.angle_alpha   90.00
_cell.angle_beta   90.00
_cell.angle_gamma   90.00
#
_symmetry.space_group_name_H-M   'P 1'
#
loop_
_entity.id
_entity.type
_entity.pdbx_description
1 polymer ?
#
loop_
_entity_poly.entity_id
_entity_poly.type
_entity_poly.pdbx_seq_one_letter_code
_entity_poly.pdbx_strand_id
1 'polypeptide(L)'
;MLASGELVAAIGIESNSPDVQPLIPNALEAGRAALRRNGHYPINHTLVVKDELLAAHPDLAADIFFAFADAKRRYVERLKAGNIEKPTEVDEVHRRVMEVTGDPLPYGIAPNRNVIEELIGHALTQGIISKPVTADELFAPGTRDLVG
;
A
#
# COMPACT_ATOMS: atom_id res chain seq x y z
N MET A 1 20.95 5.62 21.56
CA MET A 1 21.08 4.30 20.93
C MET A 1 21.78 4.39 19.58
N LEU A 2 21.18 4.97 18.52
CA LEU A 2 21.84 5.04 17.22
C LEU A 2 23.08 5.96 17.23
N ALA A 3 22.92 7.21 17.65
CA ALA A 3 24.03 8.17 17.74
C ALA A 3 25.10 7.77 18.77
N SER A 4 24.74 6.94 19.76
CA SER A 4 25.68 6.38 20.74
C SER A 4 26.39 5.11 20.25
N GLY A 5 26.08 4.62 19.04
CA GLY A 5 26.67 3.41 18.45
C GLY A 5 26.14 2.09 19.03
N GLU A 6 25.14 2.14 19.93
CA GLU A 6 24.53 0.95 20.52
C GLU A 6 23.68 0.17 19.51
N LEU A 7 23.02 0.89 18.59
CA LEU A 7 22.32 0.33 17.45
C LEU A 7 23.05 0.72 16.16
N VAL A 8 23.29 -0.27 15.29
CA VAL A 8 24.00 -0.04 14.01
C VAL A 8 23.11 0.53 12.90
N ALA A 9 21.80 0.33 12.99
CA ALA A 9 20.81 0.84 12.05
C ALA A 9 19.40 0.86 12.69
N ALA A 10 18.52 1.71 12.17
CA ALA A 10 17.10 1.74 12.51
C ALA A 10 16.27 2.19 11.29
N ILE A 11 14.98 1.87 11.29
CA ILE A 11 14.02 2.24 10.24
C ILE A 11 12.95 3.13 10.87
N GLY A 12 12.48 4.15 10.15
CA GLY A 12 11.39 5.03 10.60
C GLY A 12 11.79 6.02 11.68
N ILE A 13 13.08 6.41 11.71
CA ILE A 13 13.59 7.41 12.63
C ILE A 13 13.87 8.72 11.91
N GLU A 14 13.52 9.83 12.54
CA GLU A 14 14.01 11.16 12.16
C GLU A 14 15.15 11.54 13.10
N SER A 15 16.26 12.01 12.54
CA SER A 15 17.43 12.40 13.32
C SER A 15 18.10 13.62 12.70
N ASN A 16 18.37 14.61 13.54
CA ASN A 16 19.18 15.78 13.18
C ASN A 16 20.65 15.64 13.61
N SER A 17 21.05 14.48 14.17
CA SER A 17 22.44 14.24 14.56
C SER A 17 23.33 14.12 13.31
N PRO A 18 24.47 14.82 13.27
CA PRO A 18 25.41 14.74 12.14
C PRO A 18 26.07 13.35 12.02
N ASP A 19 26.03 12.54 13.10
CA ASP A 19 26.60 11.19 13.14
C ASP A 19 25.62 10.13 12.62
N VAL A 20 24.42 10.53 12.22
CA VAL A 20 23.38 9.65 11.67
C VAL A 20 23.16 10.00 10.20
N GLN A 21 23.29 9.01 9.34
CA GLN A 21 23.11 9.17 7.90
C GLN A 21 22.19 8.08 7.32
N PRO A 22 21.50 8.37 6.20
CA PRO A 22 20.70 7.36 5.51
C PRO A 22 21.56 6.18 5.05
N LEU A 23 21.11 4.94 5.31
CA LEU A 23 21.79 3.72 4.85
C LEU A 23 21.75 3.57 3.32
N ILE A 24 20.64 4.00 2.69
CA ILE A 24 20.47 4.00 1.24
C ILE A 24 20.69 5.42 0.74
N PRO A 25 21.80 5.69 0.02
CA PRO A 25 22.00 6.98 -0.64
C PRO A 25 20.88 7.22 -1.65
N ASN A 26 20.36 8.45 -1.73
CA ASN A 26 19.27 8.82 -2.65
C ASN A 26 18.05 7.89 -2.55
N ALA A 27 17.62 7.55 -1.33
CA ALA A 27 16.54 6.59 -1.06
C ALA A 27 15.25 6.82 -1.90
N LEU A 28 14.92 8.07 -2.22
CA LEU A 28 13.81 8.41 -3.10
C LEU A 28 13.95 7.80 -4.51
N GLU A 29 15.09 8.00 -5.17
CA GLU A 29 15.31 7.44 -6.51
C GLU A 29 15.47 5.92 -6.48
N ALA A 30 16.05 5.37 -5.40
CA ALA A 30 16.07 3.93 -5.18
C ALA A 30 14.64 3.34 -5.11
N GLY A 31 13.74 4.03 -4.39
CA GLY A 31 12.31 3.67 -4.33
C GLY A 31 11.62 3.78 -5.69
N ARG A 32 11.88 4.84 -6.48
CA ARG A 32 11.33 4.97 -7.83
C ARG A 32 11.85 3.90 -8.79
N ALA A 33 13.13 3.55 -8.69
CA ALA A 33 13.70 2.45 -9.46
C ALA A 33 13.06 1.11 -9.09
N ALA A 34 12.78 0.88 -7.80
CA ALA A 34 12.05 -0.30 -7.35
C ALA A 34 10.61 -0.33 -7.88
N LEU A 35 9.88 0.80 -7.84
CA LEU A 35 8.54 0.91 -8.41
C LEU A 35 8.54 0.57 -9.91
N ARG A 36 9.47 1.13 -10.70
CA ARG A 36 9.58 0.85 -12.14
C ARG A 36 9.93 -0.61 -12.42
N ARG A 37 10.78 -1.22 -11.59
CA ARG A 37 11.24 -2.61 -11.77
C ARG A 37 10.18 -3.62 -11.35
N ASN A 38 9.53 -3.40 -10.21
CA ASN A 38 8.60 -4.36 -9.59
C ASN A 38 7.15 -4.13 -10.06
N GLY A 39 6.84 -2.93 -10.56
CA GLY A 39 5.52 -2.58 -11.11
C GLY A 39 4.46 -2.25 -10.07
N HIS A 40 4.81 -2.19 -8.78
CA HIS A 40 3.87 -1.88 -7.71
C HIS A 40 4.47 -0.97 -6.63
N TYR A 41 3.59 -0.18 -6.01
CA TYR A 41 3.86 0.58 -4.79
C TYR A 41 3.36 -0.22 -3.59
N PRO A 42 4.10 -0.31 -2.47
CA PRO A 42 3.73 -1.19 -1.36
C PRO A 42 2.33 -0.92 -0.79
N ILE A 43 1.58 -2.00 -0.55
CA ILE A 43 0.28 -1.95 0.13
C ILE A 43 0.49 -2.06 1.63
N ASN A 44 -0.02 -1.08 2.40
CA ASN A 44 0.11 -1.05 3.86
C ASN A 44 -1.21 -1.29 4.61
N HIS A 45 -2.35 -1.09 3.94
CA HIS A 45 -3.66 -1.08 4.59
C HIS A 45 -4.66 -1.97 3.86
N THR A 46 -5.51 -2.65 4.62
CA THR A 46 -6.64 -3.44 4.13
C THR A 46 -7.86 -3.19 5.03
N LEU A 47 -9.05 -3.23 4.46
CA LEU A 47 -10.29 -3.17 5.22
C LEU A 47 -10.69 -4.59 5.62
N VAL A 48 -11.08 -4.75 6.88
CA VAL A 48 -11.57 -6.02 7.42
C VAL A 48 -12.97 -5.83 7.98
N VAL A 49 -13.84 -6.80 7.69
CA VAL A 49 -15.21 -6.86 8.18
C VAL A 49 -15.37 -8.17 8.92
N LYS A 50 -16.09 -8.17 10.04
CA LYS A 50 -16.37 -9.40 10.77
C LYS A 50 -17.21 -10.35 9.91
N ASP A 51 -16.86 -11.64 9.93
CA ASP A 51 -17.56 -12.67 9.16
C ASP A 51 -19.07 -12.73 9.48
N GLU A 52 -19.46 -12.51 10.75
CA GLU A 52 -20.87 -12.49 11.17
C GLU A 52 -21.68 -11.40 10.47
N LEU A 53 -21.06 -10.26 10.15
CA LEU A 53 -21.71 -9.16 9.44
C LEU A 53 -21.81 -9.45 7.94
N LEU A 54 -20.77 -10.05 7.36
CA LEU A 54 -20.80 -10.48 5.96
C LEU A 54 -21.85 -11.56 5.72
N ALA A 55 -22.02 -12.48 6.67
CA ALA A 55 -23.05 -13.51 6.62
C ALA A 55 -24.46 -12.92 6.76
N ALA A 56 -24.65 -11.93 7.65
CA ALA A 56 -25.95 -11.27 7.85
C ALA A 56 -26.32 -10.29 6.72
N HIS A 57 -25.33 -9.72 6.04
CA HIS A 57 -25.49 -8.71 5.00
C HIS A 57 -24.61 -9.04 3.77
N PRO A 58 -25.08 -9.91 2.85
CA PRO A 58 -24.26 -10.41 1.75
C PRO A 58 -23.66 -9.34 0.83
N ASP A 59 -24.32 -8.20 0.66
CA ASP A 59 -23.86 -7.11 -0.21
C ASP A 59 -22.90 -6.14 0.49
N LEU A 60 -22.75 -6.22 1.82
CA LEU A 60 -22.00 -5.25 2.64
C LEU A 60 -20.55 -5.06 2.17
N ALA A 61 -19.88 -6.14 1.76
CA ALA A 61 -18.49 -6.05 1.29
C ALA A 61 -18.38 -5.24 0.00
N ALA A 62 -19.31 -5.46 -0.95
CA ALA A 62 -19.34 -4.72 -2.21
C ALA A 62 -19.72 -3.24 -1.98
N ASP A 63 -20.69 -2.98 -1.09
CA ASP A 63 -21.09 -1.62 -0.71
C ASP A 63 -19.92 -0.83 -0.11
N ILE A 64 -19.17 -1.45 0.81
CA ILE A 64 -17.95 -0.84 1.38
C ILE A 64 -16.90 -0.60 0.29
N PHE A 65 -16.67 -1.59 -0.58
CA PHE A 65 -15.71 -1.45 -1.68
C PHE A 65 -16.05 -0.24 -2.56
N PHE A 66 -17.30 -0.13 -3.02
CA PHE A 66 -17.72 0.96 -3.90
C PHE A 66 -17.69 2.33 -3.20
N ALA A 67 -18.06 2.39 -1.92
CA ALA A 67 -17.97 3.63 -1.15
C ALA A 67 -16.52 4.15 -1.06
N PHE A 68 -15.58 3.27 -0.76
CA PHE A 68 -14.16 3.63 -0.69
C PHE A 68 -13.55 3.91 -2.07
N ALA A 69 -13.92 3.12 -3.10
CA ALA A 69 -13.49 3.37 -4.47
C ALA A 69 -13.95 4.75 -4.97
N ASP A 70 -15.20 5.15 -4.66
CA ASP A 70 -15.69 6.49 -5.01
C ASP A 70 -14.94 7.60 -4.26
N ALA A 71 -14.68 7.42 -2.96
CA ALA A 71 -13.90 8.36 -2.17
C ALA A 71 -12.48 8.53 -2.73
N LYS A 72 -11.80 7.41 -3.03
CA LYS A 72 -10.48 7.38 -3.66
C LYS A 72 -10.51 8.05 -5.03
N ARG A 73 -11.50 7.76 -5.88
CA ARG A 73 -11.64 8.40 -7.20
C ARG A 73 -11.68 9.92 -7.08
N ARG A 74 -12.47 10.47 -6.17
CA ARG A 74 -12.55 11.93 -5.94
C ARG A 74 -11.20 12.51 -5.51
N TYR A 75 -10.46 11.79 -4.67
CA TYR A 75 -9.11 12.18 -4.26
C TYR A 75 -8.13 12.17 -5.44
N VAL A 76 -8.07 11.06 -6.19
CA VAL A 76 -7.17 10.90 -7.35
C VAL A 76 -7.44 11.95 -8.43
N GLU A 77 -8.70 12.28 -8.70
CA GLU A 77 -9.04 13.32 -9.68
C GLU A 77 -8.62 14.73 -9.20
N ARG A 78 -8.78 15.04 -7.90
CA ARG A 78 -8.25 16.28 -7.32
C ARG A 78 -6.73 16.35 -7.39
N LEU A 79 -6.06 15.23 -7.12
CA LEU A 79 -4.61 15.10 -7.18
C LEU A 79 -4.11 15.33 -8.62
N LYS A 80 -4.73 14.70 -9.62
CA LYS A 80 -4.43 14.91 -11.05
C LYS A 80 -4.61 16.36 -11.48
N ALA A 81 -5.66 17.01 -10.99
CA ALA A 81 -5.95 18.40 -11.33
C ALA A 81 -5.07 19.42 -10.57
N GLY A 82 -4.25 18.99 -9.61
CA GLY A 82 -3.49 19.90 -8.75
C GLY A 82 -4.36 20.72 -7.80
N ASN A 83 -5.59 20.26 -7.50
CA ASN A 83 -6.62 20.99 -6.76
C ASN A 83 -6.72 20.56 -5.28
N ILE A 84 -5.59 20.22 -4.68
CA ILE A 84 -5.51 19.93 -3.24
C ILE A 84 -5.12 21.23 -2.52
N GLU A 85 -6.00 21.73 -1.65
CA GLU A 85 -5.86 23.05 -1.00
C GLU A 85 -4.59 23.15 -0.13
N LYS A 86 -4.25 22.07 0.59
CA LYS A 86 -3.08 21.97 1.47
C LYS A 86 -2.38 20.64 1.22
N PRO A 87 -1.55 20.52 0.17
CA PRO A 87 -0.90 19.27 -0.16
C PRO A 87 0.07 18.85 0.95
N THR A 88 0.08 17.56 1.21
CA THR A 88 0.96 16.87 2.15
C THR A 88 2.08 16.14 1.41
N GLU A 89 3.06 15.62 2.14
CA GLU A 89 4.11 14.77 1.53
C GLU A 89 3.53 13.51 0.88
N VAL A 90 2.44 12.95 1.44
CA VAL A 90 1.74 11.80 0.89
C VAL A 90 1.14 12.12 -0.47
N ASP A 91 0.58 13.32 -0.66
CA ASP A 91 0.05 13.76 -1.95
C ASP A 91 1.14 13.81 -3.02
N GLU A 92 2.31 14.33 -2.66
CA GLU A 92 3.46 14.38 -3.57
C GLU A 92 3.99 12.97 -3.90
N VAL A 93 3.99 12.05 -2.95
CA VAL A 93 4.31 10.64 -3.20
C VAL A 93 3.31 10.03 -4.17
N HIS A 94 2.00 10.17 -3.92
CA HIS A 94 0.96 9.65 -4.82
C HIS A 94 1.07 10.25 -6.22
N ARG A 95 1.36 11.55 -6.34
CA ARG A 95 1.57 12.21 -7.64
C ARG A 95 2.72 11.56 -8.41
N ARG A 96 3.85 11.28 -7.74
CA ARG A 96 5.02 10.62 -8.35
C ARG A 96 4.76 9.15 -8.70
N VAL A 97 4.03 8.41 -7.86
CA VAL A 97 3.63 7.03 -8.17
C VAL A 97 2.72 7.01 -9.40
N MET A 98 1.76 7.94 -9.46
CA MET A 98 0.83 8.10 -10.56
C MET A 98 1.51 8.37 -11.91
N GLU A 99 2.67 9.06 -11.93
CA GLU A 99 3.49 9.23 -13.15
C GLU A 99 3.91 7.88 -13.78
N VAL A 100 4.01 6.81 -12.97
CA VAL A 100 4.42 5.47 -13.41
C VAL A 100 3.22 4.55 -13.59
N THR A 101 2.24 4.60 -12.69
CA THR A 101 1.15 3.62 -12.63
C THR A 101 -0.18 4.12 -13.22
N GLY A 102 -0.34 5.41 -13.46
CA GLY A 102 -1.60 6.06 -13.88
C GLY A 102 -2.63 6.18 -12.74
N ASP A 103 -2.74 5.17 -11.89
CA ASP A 103 -3.49 5.17 -10.65
C ASP A 103 -2.55 4.80 -9.47
N PRO A 104 -2.33 5.71 -8.51
CA PRO A 104 -1.41 5.45 -7.40
C PRO A 104 -2.02 4.56 -6.30
N LEU A 105 -3.34 4.34 -6.32
CA LEU A 105 -4.09 3.67 -5.25
C LEU A 105 -5.13 2.66 -5.81
N PRO A 106 -4.74 1.72 -6.69
CA PRO A 106 -5.71 0.82 -7.30
C PRO A 106 -6.39 -0.07 -6.25
N TYR A 107 -7.71 -0.25 -6.33
CA TYR A 107 -8.46 -1.17 -5.48
C TYR A 107 -8.90 -2.41 -6.27
N GLY A 108 -8.97 -3.54 -5.57
CA GLY A 108 -9.31 -4.84 -6.14
C GLY A 108 -8.14 -5.81 -6.18
N ILE A 109 -8.44 -7.10 -6.33
CA ILE A 109 -7.42 -8.16 -6.38
C ILE A 109 -6.65 -8.08 -7.70
N ALA A 110 -7.34 -7.97 -8.83
CA ALA A 110 -6.72 -8.02 -10.15
C ALA A 110 -5.56 -7.00 -10.34
N PRO A 111 -5.72 -5.69 -10.06
CA PRO A 111 -4.62 -4.74 -10.21
C PRO A 111 -3.51 -4.89 -9.15
N ASN A 112 -3.78 -5.55 -8.03
CA ASN A 112 -2.85 -5.73 -6.91
C ASN A 112 -2.29 -7.15 -6.77
N ARG A 113 -2.60 -8.05 -7.72
CA ARG A 113 -2.32 -9.49 -7.58
C ARG A 113 -0.85 -9.76 -7.32
N ASN A 114 0.04 -9.14 -8.10
CA ASN A 114 1.48 -9.34 -7.98
C ASN A 114 2.02 -8.98 -6.59
N VAL A 115 1.59 -7.83 -6.03
CA VAL A 115 2.06 -7.39 -4.70
C VAL A 115 1.45 -8.21 -3.57
N ILE A 116 0.19 -8.67 -3.72
CA ILE A 116 -0.46 -9.57 -2.75
C ILE A 116 0.26 -10.93 -2.73
N GLU A 117 0.55 -11.49 -3.89
CA GLU A 117 1.25 -12.78 -4.00
C GLU A 117 2.69 -12.69 -3.48
N GLU A 118 3.39 -11.58 -3.77
CA GLU A 118 4.71 -11.31 -3.21
C GLU A 118 4.68 -11.18 -1.68
N LEU A 119 3.70 -10.44 -1.13
CA LEU A 119 3.51 -10.31 0.33
C LEU A 119 3.27 -11.68 0.99
N ILE A 120 2.41 -12.51 0.40
CA ILE A 120 2.14 -13.87 0.89
C ILE A 120 3.43 -14.70 0.87
N GLY A 121 4.20 -14.64 -0.21
CA GLY A 121 5.47 -15.35 -0.34
C GLY A 121 6.50 -14.93 0.71
N HIS A 122 6.63 -13.63 0.96
CA HIS A 122 7.50 -13.09 2.02
C HIS A 122 7.01 -13.51 3.40
N ALA A 123 5.72 -13.39 3.68
CA ALA A 123 5.14 -13.79 4.96
C ALA A 123 5.36 -15.28 5.26
N LEU A 124 5.28 -16.14 4.25
CA LEU A 124 5.59 -17.56 4.39
C LEU A 124 7.08 -17.80 4.65
N THR A 125 7.95 -17.16 3.86
CA THR A 125 9.41 -17.30 3.98
C THR A 125 9.92 -16.83 5.36
N GLN A 126 9.30 -15.79 5.90
CA GLN A 126 9.63 -15.23 7.21
C GLN A 126 8.96 -15.96 8.39
N GLY A 127 8.08 -16.94 8.12
CA GLY A 127 7.37 -17.69 9.16
C GLY A 127 6.27 -16.90 9.86
N ILE A 128 5.78 -15.80 9.27
CA ILE A 128 4.63 -15.03 9.77
C ILE A 128 3.34 -15.86 9.61
N ILE A 129 3.22 -16.57 8.49
CA ILE A 129 2.17 -17.55 8.25
C ILE A 129 2.77 -18.95 8.18
N SER A 130 2.05 -19.94 8.72
CA SER A 130 2.52 -21.33 8.78
C SER A 130 2.14 -22.17 7.56
N LYS A 131 1.28 -21.63 6.68
CA LYS A 131 0.80 -22.30 5.47
C LYS A 131 0.59 -21.27 4.36
N PRO A 132 0.76 -21.65 3.08
CA PRO A 132 0.39 -20.78 1.98
C PRO A 132 -1.10 -20.49 1.99
N VAL A 133 -1.45 -19.30 1.53
CA VAL A 133 -2.82 -18.83 1.26
C VAL A 133 -2.83 -18.19 -0.12
N THR A 134 -3.99 -18.11 -0.75
CA THR A 134 -4.18 -17.43 -2.03
C THR A 134 -4.81 -16.06 -1.81
N ALA A 135 -4.65 -15.14 -2.77
CA ALA A 135 -5.30 -13.84 -2.71
C ALA A 135 -6.83 -13.99 -2.55
N ASP A 136 -7.44 -14.88 -3.32
CA ASP A 136 -8.89 -15.13 -3.29
C ASP A 136 -9.39 -15.64 -1.92
N GLU A 137 -8.58 -16.41 -1.17
CA GLU A 137 -8.91 -16.84 0.18
C GLU A 137 -8.90 -15.70 1.22
N LEU A 138 -8.15 -14.61 0.96
CA LEU A 138 -8.03 -13.48 1.88
C LEU A 138 -9.19 -12.50 1.80
N PHE A 139 -9.88 -12.44 0.66
CA PHE A 139 -10.90 -11.42 0.40
C PHE A 139 -12.30 -12.02 0.26
N ALA A 140 -13.30 -11.24 0.68
CA ALA A 140 -14.70 -11.63 0.64
C ALA A 140 -15.15 -11.98 -0.79
N PRO A 141 -15.95 -13.05 -1.02
CA PRO A 141 -16.34 -13.46 -2.36
C PRO A 141 -16.95 -12.35 -3.22
N GLY A 142 -17.80 -11.50 -2.63
CA GLY A 142 -18.46 -10.39 -3.33
C GLY A 142 -17.52 -9.28 -3.81
N THR A 143 -16.23 -9.32 -3.48
CA THR A 143 -15.26 -8.29 -3.88
C THR A 143 -14.18 -8.80 -4.85
N ARG A 144 -14.12 -10.10 -5.13
CA ARG A 144 -12.97 -10.70 -5.84
C ARG A 144 -12.79 -10.21 -7.27
N ASP A 145 -13.91 -9.94 -7.94
CA ASP A 145 -13.94 -9.46 -9.32
C ASP A 145 -14.09 -7.94 -9.43
N LEU A 146 -14.14 -7.23 -8.29
CA LEU A 146 -14.30 -5.77 -8.28
C LEU A 146 -12.96 -5.07 -8.52
N VAL A 147 -13.02 -3.97 -9.28
CA VAL A 147 -11.88 -3.08 -9.56
C VAL A 147 -12.37 -1.64 -9.42
N GLY A 148 -11.57 -0.79 -8.77
CA GLY A 148 -11.92 0.62 -8.50
C GLY A 148 -10.73 1.51 -8.23
#